data_AF-A0A231UZR4-F1
#
_entry.id   AF-A0A231UZR4-F1
#
_cell.length_a   1.000
_cell.length_b   1.000
_cell.length_c   1.000
_cell.angle_alpha   90.00
_cell.angle_beta   90.00
_cell.angle_gamma   90.00
#
_symmetry.space_group_name_H-M   'P 1'
#
loop_
_entity.id
_entity.type
_entity.pdbx_description
1 polymer ?
#
loop_
_entity_poly.entity_id
_entity_poly.type
_entity_poly.pdbx_seq_one_letter_code
_entity_poly.pdbx_strand_id
1 'polypeptide(L)' 'MSRTARLTLMLWPFGIGAVGVNLFFASLIGSWVGLPVIPPVWAAFVSIPLGLPPTWFFARYIVGLMEKAEEDRPI' A
#
# COMPACT_ATOMS: atom_id res chain seq x y z
N MET A 1 -20.17 3.63 -4.11
CA MET A 1 -18.72 3.42 -3.96
C MET A 1 -18.12 3.19 -5.33
N SER A 2 -17.02 3.85 -5.69
CA SER A 2 -16.30 3.56 -6.95
C SER A 2 -15.64 2.18 -6.90
N ARG A 3 -15.39 1.57 -8.07
CA ARG A 3 -14.66 0.29 -8.18
C ARG A 3 -13.29 0.39 -7.50
N THR A 4 -12.61 1.52 -7.67
CA THR A 4 -11.34 1.85 -6.99
C THR A 4 -11.48 1.87 -5.47
N ALA A 5 -12.50 2.52 -4.92
CA ALA A 5 -12.71 2.57 -3.47
C ALA A 5 -12.97 1.16 -2.90
N ARG A 6 -13.73 0.32 -3.62
CA ARG A 6 -14.01 -1.06 -3.22
C ARG A 6 -12.74 -1.89 -3.20
N LEU A 7 -11.95 -1.83 -4.28
CA LEU A 7 -10.69 -2.54 -4.37
C LEU A 7 -9.67 -2.03 -3.33
N THR A 8 -9.64 -0.71 -3.09
CA THR A 8 -8.80 -0.11 -2.05
C THR A 8 -9.13 -0.69 -0.68
N LEU A 9 -10.40 -0.74 -0.27
CA LEU A 9 -10.78 -1.31 1.03
C LEU A 9 -10.43 -2.80 1.16
N MET A 10 -10.56 -3.57 0.07
CA MET A 10 -10.19 -4.98 0.07
C MET A 10 -8.67 -5.18 0.17
N LEU A 11 -7.89 -4.30 -0.46
CA LEU A 11 -6.43 -4.37 -0.47
C LEU A 11 -5.77 -3.66 0.72
N TRP A 12 -6.49 -2.80 1.42
CA TRP A 12 -5.94 -1.95 2.48
C TRP A 12 -5.26 -2.74 3.60
N PRO A 13 -5.78 -3.88 4.10
CA PRO A 13 -5.06 -4.69 5.09
C PRO A 13 -3.67 -5.14 4.60
N PHE A 14 -3.55 -5.51 3.33
CA PHE A 14 -2.27 -5.89 2.72
C PHE A 14 -1.36 -4.68 2.52
N GLY A 15 -1.93 -3.54 2.14
CA GLY A 15 -1.19 -2.28 1.98
C GLY A 15 -0.61 -1.76 3.30
N ILE A 16 -1.37 -1.86 4.41
CA ILE A 16 -0.85 -1.57 5.76
C ILE A 16 0.36 -2.47 6.05
N GLY A 17 0.23 -3.78 5.83
CA GLY A 17 1.32 -4.73 6.08
C GLY A 17 2.57 -4.42 5.24
N ALA A 18 2.39 -4.17 3.95
CA ALA A 18 3.48 -3.79 3.05
C ALA A 18 4.16 -2.51 3.52
N VAL A 19 3.40 -1.46 3.85
CA VAL A 19 3.97 -0.19 4.35
C VAL A 19 4.68 -0.38 5.68
N GLY A 20 4.10 -1.13 6.63
CA GLY A 20 4.69 -1.32 7.96
C GLY A 20 6.04 -2.05 7.90
N VAL A 21 6.12 -3.14 7.13
CA VAL A 21 7.36 -3.90 6.95
C VAL A 21 8.43 -3.04 6.27
N ASN A 22 8.07 -2.34 5.20
CA ASN A 22 9.01 -1.47 4.48
C ASN A 22 9.44 -0.27 5.33
N LEU A 23 8.57 0.30 6.16
CA LEU A 23 8.90 1.40 7.07
C LEU A 23 9.90 0.95 8.14
N PHE A 24 9.70 -0.24 8.70
CA PHE A 24 10.66 -0.83 9.63
C PHE A 24 12.02 -1.07 8.96
N PHE A 25 12.04 -1.71 7.79
CA PHE A 25 13.28 -1.95 7.04
C PHE A 25 13.98 -0.67 6.60
N ALA A 26 13.23 0.36 6.19
CA ALA A 26 13.78 1.68 5.89
C ALA A 26 14.48 2.28 7.11
N SER A 27 13.93 2.10 8.31
CA SER A 27 14.59 2.56 9.55
C SER A 27 15.88 1.79 9.86
N LEU A 28 15.95 0.49 9.52
CA LEU A 28 17.19 -0.29 9.65
C LEU A 28 18.27 0.22 8.70
N ILE A 29 17.92 0.53 7.45
CA ILE A 29 18.85 1.14 6.49
C ILE A 29 19.28 2.53 6.96
N GLY A 30 18.32 3.34 7.43
CA GLY A 30 18.60 4.67 7.97
C GLY A 30 19.57 4.65 9.17
N SER A 31 19.58 3.57 9.94
CA SER A 31 20.53 3.43 11.06
C SER A 31 21.99 3.47 10.62
N TRP A 32 22.30 3.11 9.36
CA TRP A 32 23.66 3.16 8.82
C TRP A 32 24.19 4.59 8.67
N VAL A 33 23.29 5.58 8.58
CA VAL A 33 23.63 7.01 8.53
C VAL A 33 23.32 7.73 9.85
N GLY A 34 23.11 6.98 10.94
CA GLY A 34 22.88 7.52 12.28
C GLY A 34 21.43 7.90 12.59
N LEU A 35 20.45 7.52 11.76
CA LEU A 35 19.03 7.73 12.07
C LEU A 35 18.53 6.73 13.13
N PRO A 36 17.50 7.09 13.90
CA PRO A 36 16.91 6.18 14.88
C PRO A 36 16.16 5.02 14.21
N VAL A 37 16.20 3.85 14.84
CA VAL A 37 15.42 2.67 14.42
C VAL A 37 13.99 2.79 14.95
N ILE A 38 13.02 2.59 14.07
CA ILE A 38 11.59 2.62 14.44
C ILE A 38 11.23 1.28 15.09
N PRO A 39 10.64 1.25 16.30
CA PRO A 39 10.20 -0.01 16.89
C PRO A 39 9.11 -0.69 16.04
N PRO A 40 9.07 -2.03 15.92
CA PRO A 40 8.11 -2.74 15.07
C PRO A 40 6.65 -2.38 15.35
N VAL A 41 6.31 -2.18 16.63
CA VAL A 41 4.96 -1.77 17.08
C VAL A 41 4.60 -0.39 16.52
N TRP A 42 5.55 0.55 16.55
CA TRP A 42 5.33 1.88 15.98
C TRP A 42 5.23 1.85 14.46
N ALA A 43 6.05 1.04 13.78
CA ALA A 43 5.93 0.85 12.34
C ALA A 43 4.53 0.31 11.96
N ALA A 44 3.99 -0.64 12.73
CA ALA A 44 2.64 -1.16 12.53
C ALA A 44 1.56 -0.06 12.70
N PHE A 45 1.59 0.72 13.79
CA PHE A 45 0.60 1.79 14.00
C PHE A 45 0.67 2.87 12.94
N VAL A 46 1.86 3.34 12.59
CA VAL A 46 2.07 4.39 11.58
C VAL A 46 1.65 3.92 10.19
N SER A 47 1.78 2.62 9.91
CA SER A 47 1.36 2.05 8.62
C SER A 47 -0.15 2.05 8.39
N ILE A 48 -0.99 2.18 9.44
CA ILE A 48 -2.45 2.22 9.29
C ILE A 48 -2.89 3.43 8.42
N PRO A 49 -2.56 4.68 8.79
CA PRO A 49 -2.88 5.84 7.94
C PRO A 49 -1.99 5.89 6.69
N LEU A 50 -0.71 5.53 6.78
CA LEU A 50 0.21 5.59 5.64
C LEU A 50 -0.05 4.52 4.57
N GLY A 51 -0.72 3.43 4.92
CA GLY A 51 -1.10 2.36 3.99
C GLY A 51 -2.19 2.79 3.02
N LEU A 52 -3.01 3.78 3.36
CA LEU A 52 -4.17 4.16 2.56
C LEU A 52 -3.78 4.79 1.20
N PRO A 53 -2.89 5.81 1.12
CA PRO A 53 -2.53 6.40 -0.17
C PRO A 53 -1.89 5.40 -1.16
N PRO A 54 -0.86 4.61 -0.77
CA PRO A 54 -0.26 3.63 -1.68
C PRO A 54 -1.26 2.57 -2.15
N THR A 55 -2.12 2.08 -1.24
CA THR A 55 -3.17 1.11 -1.59
C THR A 55 -4.13 1.69 -2.62
N TRP A 56 -4.54 2.96 -2.46
CA TRP A 56 -5.44 3.60 -3.40
C TRP A 56 -4.82 3.79 -4.79
N PHE A 57 -3.56 4.22 -4.86
CA PHE A 57 -2.84 4.33 -6.13
C PHE A 57 -2.73 2.97 -6.82
N PHE A 58 -2.39 1.92 -6.07
CA PHE A 58 -2.33 0.57 -6.59
C PHE A 58 -3.71 0.07 -7.07
N ALA A 59 -4.76 0.27 -6.28
CA ALA A 59 -6.12 -0.10 -6.66
C ALA A 59 -6.57 0.66 -7.92
N ARG A 60 -6.25 1.95 -8.04
CA ARG A 60 -6.58 2.75 -9.23
C ARG A 60 -5.89 2.20 -10.48
N TYR A 61 -4.62 1.82 -10.36
CA TYR A 61 -3.87 1.22 -11.45
C TYR A 61 -4.50 -0.11 -11.90
N ILE A 62 -4.83 -0.99 -10.95
CA ILE A 62 -5.48 -2.28 -11.25
C ILE A 62 -6.85 -2.08 -11.90
N VAL A 63 -7.66 -1.13 -11.41
CA VAL A 63 -8.96 -0.82 -12.03
C VAL A 63 -8.79 -0.38 -13.49
N GLY A 64 -7.79 0.46 -13.78
CA GLY A 64 -7.50 0.85 -15.17
C GLY A 64 -7.04 -0.32 -16.06
N LEU A 65 -6.36 -1.33 -15.51
CA LEU A 65 -6.05 -2.57 -16.23
C LEU A 65 -7.30 -3.43 -16.46
N MET A 66 -8.20 -3.50 -15.48
CA MET A 66 -9.47 -4.22 -15.62
C MET A 66 -10.34 -3.59 -16.71
N GLU A 67 -10.43 -2.26 -16.74
CA GLU A 67 -11.19 -1.51 -17.76
C GLU A 67 -10.65 -1.79 -19.17
N LYS A 68 -9.33 -1.77 -19.36
CA LYS A 68 -8.70 -2.14 -20.64
C LYS A 68 -8.99 -3.59 -21.05
N ALA A 69 -8.92 -4.52 -20.10
CA ALA A 69 -9.19 -5.93 -20.38
C ALA A 69 -10.67 -6.21 -20.70
N GLU A 70 -11.59 -5.40 -20.13
CA GLU A 70 -13.01 -5.46 -20.45
C GLU A 70 -13.29 -4.90 -21.87
N GLU A 71 -12.55 -3.87 -22.30
CA GLU A 71 -12.61 -3.31 -23.66
C GLU A 71 -12.07 -4.28 -24.73
N ASP A 72 -10.93 -4.92 -24.46
CA ASP A 72 -10.27 -5.85 -25.39
C ASP A 72 -10.97 -7.22 -25.52
N ARG A 73 -11.99 -7.51 -24.69
CA ARG A 73 -12.64 -8.83 -24.68
C ARG A 73 -13.51 -8.99 -25.94
N PRO A 74 -13.21 -9.92 -26.87
CA PRO A 74 -14.11 -10.23 -27.97
C PRO A 74 -15.38 -10.88 -27.40
N ILE A 75 -16.53 -10.33 -27.78
CA ILE A 75 -17.87 -10.86 -27.48
C ILE A 75 -18.08 -12.26 -28.03
#